data_AF-A0A074Z8T7-F1
#
_entry.id   AF-A0A074Z8T7-F1
#
_cell.length_a   1.000
_cell.length_b   1.000
_cell.length_c   1.000
_cell.angle_alpha   90.00
_cell.angle_beta   90.00
_cell.angle_gamma   90.00
#
_symmetry.space_group_name_H-M   'P 1'
#
loop_
_entity.id
_entity.type
_entity.pdbx_description
1 polymer ?
#
loop_
_entity_poly.entity_id
_entity_poly.type
_entity_poly.pdbx_seq_one_letter_code
_entity_poly.pdbx_strand_id
1 'polypeptide(L)'
;MARAYVVADRRGNVCTIKDGRGSKRVNRTQLRKWHDTPEQQPNRLAAKADLTELSLTPLTNLDWRAVLGALGLALPLSMLFYMEQNIASAIVNSPANRLRKSPAPHWDLMVVALINMVLSIFCLPWVHAALPHSPLHIRALADIEERIDMGQHIRQTSTLSQSIYLSCSIVRVRETRLTTIISHIFIGLSLLMIPIPLCYIPPAVLMGLFVYMAVTAVYSNQLFERLLLFITEQSAYPPSHYIRRVPQRKLHLFTIIQLIQLLVLCAFGFAPNPYVEMVFPVLLVGQIVFRYVTPHT
;
A
#
# COMPACT_ATOMS: atom_id res chain seq x y z
N MET A 1 14.88 -14.00 15.44
CA MET A 1 15.83 -12.94 15.01
C MET A 1 16.63 -12.49 16.21
N ALA A 2 17.88 -12.91 16.34
CA ALA A 2 18.78 -12.38 17.36
C ALA A 2 19.28 -11.01 16.88
N ARG A 3 19.02 -9.94 17.65
CA ARG A 3 19.58 -8.61 17.36
C ARG A 3 21.03 -8.59 17.84
N ALA A 4 21.97 -8.42 16.91
CA ALA A 4 23.36 -8.16 17.27
C ALA A 4 23.48 -6.75 17.87
N TYR A 5 24.20 -6.61 18.99
CA TYR A 5 24.47 -5.32 19.62
C TYR A 5 25.97 -5.13 19.85
N VAL A 6 26.42 -3.89 19.68
CA VAL A 6 27.84 -3.52 19.73
C VAL A 6 28.14 -2.90 21.10
N VAL A 7 29.11 -3.47 21.83
CA VAL A 7 29.58 -2.96 23.11
C VAL A 7 30.98 -2.39 22.94
N ALA A 8 31.13 -1.08 23.09
CA ALA A 8 32.41 -0.38 23.02
C ALA A 8 33.13 -0.36 24.38
N ASP A 9 34.45 -0.54 24.38
CA ASP A 9 35.29 -0.43 25.58
C ASP A 9 35.40 1.04 26.07
N ARG A 10 35.74 1.27 27.35
CA ARG A 10 35.83 2.61 27.98
C ARG A 10 36.82 3.56 27.29
N ARG A 11 37.75 3.03 26.49
CA ARG A 11 38.71 3.79 25.68
C ARG A 11 38.27 4.00 24.23
N GLY A 12 37.10 3.51 23.82
CA GLY A 12 36.48 3.74 22.51
C GLY A 12 37.19 3.13 21.29
N ASN A 13 38.26 2.36 21.48
CA ASN A 13 39.11 1.86 20.39
C ASN A 13 38.76 0.44 19.93
N VAL A 14 38.14 -0.35 20.80
CA VAL A 14 37.79 -1.75 20.55
C VAL A 14 36.30 -1.96 20.79
N CYS A 15 35.63 -2.53 19.80
CA CYS A 15 34.20 -2.82 19.85
C CYS A 15 33.99 -4.33 19.84
N THR A 16 33.09 -4.81 20.70
CA THR A 16 32.73 -6.22 20.79
C THR A 16 31.34 -6.40 20.24
N ILE A 17 31.19 -7.19 19.18
CA ILE A 17 29.90 -7.54 18.59
C ILE A 17 29.46 -8.82 19.26
N LYS A 18 28.33 -8.78 19.98
CA LYS A 18 27.68 -9.97 20.51
C LYS A 18 26.48 -10.31 19.64
N ASP A 19 26.51 -11.49 19.04
CA ASP A 19 25.37 -12.12 18.40
C ASP A 19 25.00 -13.38 19.19
N GLY A 20 23.78 -13.89 19.05
CA GLY A 20 23.25 -15.04 19.80
C GLY A 20 24.05 -16.35 19.63
N ARG A 21 25.10 -16.36 18.79
CA ARG A 21 26.03 -17.47 18.56
C ARG A 21 27.47 -17.22 19.06
N GLY A 22 27.78 -16.04 19.62
CA GLY A 22 29.11 -15.75 20.16
C GLY A 22 29.54 -14.28 20.12
N SER A 23 30.70 -13.99 20.71
CA SER A 23 31.26 -12.64 20.82
C SER A 23 32.51 -12.49 19.94
N LYS A 24 32.50 -11.56 18.99
CA LYS A 24 33.67 -11.22 18.15
C LYS A 24 34.18 -9.82 18.48
N ARG A 25 35.51 -9.67 18.62
CA ARG A 25 36.18 -8.41 18.94
C ARG A 25 36.68 -7.77 17.65
N VAL A 26 36.25 -6.55 17.36
CA VAL A 26 36.50 -5.82 16.09
C VAL A 26 37.06 -4.43 16.40
N ASN A 27 38.05 -4.00 15.62
CA ASN A 27 38.68 -2.68 15.80
C ASN A 27 37.82 -1.57 15.17
N ARG A 28 37.92 -0.33 15.66
CA ARG A 28 37.09 0.82 15.21
C ARG A 28 37.24 1.14 13.72
N THR A 29 38.43 0.96 13.15
CA THR A 29 38.68 1.13 11.70
C THR A 29 37.96 0.07 10.87
N GLN A 30 37.92 -1.18 11.36
CA GLN A 30 37.09 -2.21 10.76
C GLN A 30 35.61 -1.88 10.92
N LEU A 31 35.16 -1.45 12.11
CA LEU A 31 33.75 -1.09 12.34
C LEU A 31 33.28 0.08 11.46
N ARG A 32 34.14 1.08 11.23
CA ARG A 32 33.89 2.12 10.20
C ARG A 32 33.76 1.51 8.83
N LYS A 33 34.66 0.61 8.44
CA LYS A 33 34.57 -0.12 7.17
C LYS A 33 33.28 -0.91 7.01
N TRP A 34 32.72 -1.47 8.11
CA TRP A 34 31.41 -2.14 8.12
C TRP A 34 30.25 -1.13 7.95
N HIS A 35 30.37 0.05 8.56
CA HIS A 35 29.40 1.15 8.44
C HIS A 35 29.49 1.89 7.08
N ASP A 36 30.66 1.83 6.43
CA ASP A 36 30.98 2.38 5.13
C ASP A 36 30.83 1.34 3.99
N THR A 37 30.48 0.09 4.32
CA THR A 37 30.07 -0.90 3.31
C THR A 37 28.75 -0.43 2.72
N PRO A 38 28.65 -0.21 1.39
CA PRO A 38 27.44 0.32 0.77
C PRO A 38 26.39 -0.79 0.68
N GLU A 39 25.78 -1.12 1.81
CA GLU A 39 24.60 -1.98 1.90
C GLU A 39 23.33 -1.13 2.04
N GLN A 40 23.32 0.11 1.52
CA GLN A 40 22.10 0.93 1.32
C GLN A 40 22.34 2.29 0.63
N GLN A 41 23.12 2.32 -0.45
CA GLN A 41 23.05 3.43 -1.42
C GLN A 41 22.65 2.80 -2.75
N PRO A 42 21.53 3.20 -3.41
CA PRO A 42 21.23 2.71 -4.75
C PRO A 42 22.39 3.15 -5.65
N ASN A 43 23.27 2.19 -5.96
CA ASN A 43 24.54 2.45 -6.59
C ASN A 43 24.31 3.15 -7.93
N ARG A 44 24.85 4.36 -8.10
CA ARG A 44 24.94 5.06 -9.39
C ARG A 44 25.50 4.18 -10.53
N LEU A 45 26.25 3.13 -10.18
CA LEU A 45 26.77 2.13 -11.10
C LEU A 45 25.70 1.14 -11.60
N ALA A 46 24.70 0.80 -10.79
CA ALA A 46 23.56 -0.03 -11.22
C ALA A 46 22.65 0.77 -12.18
N ALA A 47 22.34 2.03 -11.86
CA ALA A 47 21.58 2.90 -12.75
C ALA A 47 22.34 3.22 -14.05
N LYS A 48 23.68 3.29 -14.01
CA LYS A 48 24.50 3.49 -15.22
C LYS A 48 24.65 2.19 -16.03
N ALA A 49 24.63 1.02 -15.38
CA ALA A 49 24.59 -0.29 -16.04
C ALA A 49 23.25 -0.53 -16.76
N ASP A 50 22.12 -0.20 -16.11
CA ASP A 50 20.78 -0.26 -16.71
C ASP A 50 20.66 0.62 -17.97
N LEU A 51 21.25 1.82 -17.97
CA LEU A 51 21.23 2.72 -19.13
C LEU A 51 22.13 2.25 -20.29
N THR A 52 23.15 1.44 -20.02
CA THR A 52 24.04 0.84 -21.04
C THR A 52 23.54 -0.50 -21.58
N GLU A 53 22.57 -1.14 -20.92
CA GLU A 53 21.89 -2.37 -21.37
C GLU A 53 20.54 -2.11 -22.07
N LEU A 54 20.30 -0.90 -22.59
CA LEU A 54 19.27 -0.63 -23.61
C LEU A 54 19.61 -1.26 -24.99
N SER A 55 20.24 -2.44 -24.97
CA SER A 55 20.47 -3.28 -26.14
C SER A 55 19.23 -4.14 -26.33
N LEU A 56 18.51 -3.94 -27.45
CA LEU A 56 17.38 -4.80 -27.80
C LEU A 56 17.83 -6.26 -27.76
N THR A 57 17.24 -7.05 -26.87
CA THR A 57 17.48 -8.49 -26.82
C THR A 57 17.09 -9.10 -28.17
N PRO A 58 17.96 -9.91 -28.80
CA PRO A 58 17.64 -10.51 -30.09
C PRO A 58 16.53 -11.54 -29.93
N LEU A 59 15.29 -11.16 -30.27
CA LEU A 59 14.07 -11.97 -30.18
C LEU A 59 14.08 -13.22 -31.08
N THR A 60 15.10 -13.39 -31.92
CA THR A 60 15.14 -14.37 -33.00
C THR A 60 15.74 -15.73 -32.63
N ASN A 61 16.40 -15.87 -31.46
CA ASN A 61 17.03 -17.12 -31.00
C ASN A 61 16.45 -17.63 -29.67
N LEU A 62 15.13 -17.57 -29.50
CA LEU A 62 14.49 -18.01 -28.25
C LEU A 62 13.86 -19.40 -28.38
N ASP A 63 14.19 -20.30 -27.45
CA ASP A 63 13.59 -21.64 -27.39
C ASP A 63 12.09 -21.55 -27.09
N TRP A 64 11.26 -22.31 -27.81
CA TRP A 64 9.79 -22.26 -27.68
C TRP A 64 9.32 -22.61 -26.27
N ARG A 65 10.09 -23.43 -25.54
CA ARG A 65 9.84 -23.77 -24.13
C ARG A 65 9.94 -22.56 -23.21
N ALA A 66 10.90 -21.66 -23.47
CA ALA A 66 11.06 -20.43 -22.73
C ALA A 66 9.89 -19.47 -23.00
N VAL A 67 9.41 -19.41 -24.25
CA VAL A 67 8.21 -18.64 -24.61
C VAL A 67 6.97 -19.15 -23.87
N LEU A 68 6.75 -20.46 -23.82
CA LEU A 68 5.63 -21.04 -23.07
C LEU A 68 5.76 -20.84 -21.57
N GLY A 69 6.97 -20.95 -21.01
CA GLY A 69 7.23 -20.66 -19.61
C GLY A 69 6.91 -19.20 -19.26
N ALA A 70 7.35 -18.26 -20.10
CA ALA A 70 7.07 -16.84 -19.94
C ALA A 70 5.56 -16.53 -20.04
N LEU A 71 4.85 -17.18 -20.97
CA LEU A 71 3.40 -17.05 -21.08
C LEU A 71 2.67 -17.54 -19.81
N GLY A 72 3.13 -18.65 -19.24
CA GLY A 72 2.60 -19.18 -17.98
C GLY A 72 2.77 -18.21 -16.81
N LEU A 73 3.91 -17.53 -16.72
CA LEU A 73 4.17 -16.50 -15.71
C LEU A 73 3.42 -15.19 -15.99
N ALA A 74 3.20 -14.85 -17.26
CA ALA A 74 2.48 -13.64 -17.65
C ALA A 74 1.00 -13.67 -17.26
N LEU A 75 0.36 -14.86 -17.18
CA LEU A 75 -1.05 -14.99 -16.85
C LEU A 75 -1.39 -14.52 -15.42
N PRO A 76 -0.75 -15.03 -14.34
CA PRO A 76 -0.96 -14.51 -12.99
C PRO A 76 -0.60 -13.02 -12.86
N LEU A 77 0.47 -12.58 -13.53
CA LEU A 77 0.91 -11.19 -13.50
C LEU A 77 -0.10 -10.24 -14.16
N SER A 78 -0.65 -10.63 -15.31
CA SER A 78 -1.73 -9.89 -15.98
C SER A 78 -2.98 -9.81 -15.10
N MET A 79 -3.33 -10.91 -14.43
CA MET A 79 -4.45 -10.95 -13.49
C MET A 79 -4.23 -10.01 -12.30
N LEU A 80 -3.00 -9.93 -11.77
CA LEU A 80 -2.64 -9.00 -10.70
C LEU A 80 -2.88 -7.55 -11.13
N PHE A 81 -2.35 -7.16 -12.29
CA PHE A 81 -2.48 -5.79 -12.80
C PHE A 81 -3.94 -5.42 -13.05
N TYR A 82 -4.73 -6.35 -13.60
CA TYR A 82 -6.16 -6.16 -13.76
C TYR A 82 -6.86 -5.91 -12.42
N MET A 83 -6.55 -6.71 -11.40
CA MET A 83 -7.17 -6.59 -10.07
C MET A 83 -6.75 -5.30 -9.37
N GLU A 84 -5.47 -4.95 -9.37
CA GLU A 84 -4.96 -3.72 -8.75
C GLU A 84 -5.57 -2.48 -9.39
N GLN A 85 -5.66 -2.43 -10.72
CA GLN A 85 -6.27 -1.31 -11.43
C GLN A 85 -7.75 -1.16 -11.08
N ASN A 86 -8.51 -2.26 -11.09
CA ASN A 86 -9.94 -2.21 -10.78
C ASN A 86 -10.20 -1.87 -9.31
N ILE A 87 -9.39 -2.39 -8.38
CA ILE A 87 -9.50 -2.06 -6.95
C ILE A 87 -9.17 -0.58 -6.74
N ALA A 88 -8.07 -0.08 -7.31
CA ALA A 88 -7.71 1.33 -7.21
C ALA A 88 -8.81 2.23 -7.79
N SER A 89 -9.32 1.89 -8.97
CA SER A 89 -10.42 2.61 -9.62
C SER A 89 -11.70 2.57 -8.79
N ALA A 90 -12.06 1.44 -8.18
CA ALA A 90 -13.23 1.32 -7.33
C ALA A 90 -13.12 2.14 -6.03
N ILE A 91 -11.93 2.22 -5.42
CA ILE A 91 -11.67 3.04 -4.22
C ILE A 91 -11.79 4.52 -4.57
N VAL A 92 -11.17 4.95 -5.68
CA VAL A 92 -11.22 6.32 -6.20
C VAL A 92 -12.66 6.72 -6.53
N ASN A 93 -13.39 5.86 -7.22
CA ASN A 93 -14.76 6.11 -7.67
C ASN A 93 -15.82 5.72 -6.62
N SER A 94 -15.41 5.52 -5.36
CA SER A 94 -16.36 5.28 -4.27
C SER A 94 -17.37 6.43 -4.18
N PRO A 95 -18.67 6.15 -3.98
CA PRO A 95 -19.69 7.19 -3.84
C PRO A 95 -19.42 8.13 -2.65
N ALA A 96 -18.59 7.71 -1.69
CA ALA A 96 -18.11 8.54 -0.59
C ALA A 96 -17.28 9.75 -1.07
N ASN A 97 -16.59 9.64 -2.20
CA ASN A 97 -15.73 10.70 -2.74
C ASN A 97 -16.52 11.72 -3.59
N ARG A 98 -17.81 11.49 -3.85
CA ARG A 98 -18.71 12.41 -4.59
C ARG A 98 -18.08 13.01 -5.86
N LEU A 99 -17.43 12.18 -6.67
CA LEU A 99 -16.89 12.58 -7.97
C LEU A 99 -18.02 12.96 -8.93
N ARG A 100 -17.79 13.94 -9.79
CA ARG A 100 -18.78 14.45 -10.76
C ARG A 100 -18.74 13.70 -12.09
N LYS A 101 -17.55 13.26 -12.51
CA LYS A 101 -17.39 12.53 -13.79
C LYS A 101 -17.66 11.04 -13.61
N SER A 102 -18.21 10.42 -14.65
CA SER A 102 -18.51 8.99 -14.67
C SER A 102 -17.20 8.17 -14.71
N PRO A 103 -17.11 7.05 -13.99
CA PRO A 103 -15.93 6.19 -14.00
C PRO A 103 -15.77 5.49 -15.36
N ALA A 104 -14.52 5.38 -15.83
CA ALA A 104 -14.17 4.68 -17.07
C ALA A 104 -13.05 3.64 -16.84
N PRO A 105 -13.30 2.56 -16.08
CA PRO A 105 -12.27 1.59 -15.69
C PRO A 105 -11.66 0.84 -16.89
N HIS A 106 -12.44 0.57 -17.93
CA HIS A 106 -11.95 -0.12 -19.13
C HIS A 106 -10.95 0.73 -19.92
N TRP A 107 -11.19 2.03 -20.02
CA TRP A 107 -10.29 2.94 -20.71
C TRP A 107 -8.96 3.06 -19.98
N ASP A 108 -9.01 3.12 -18.65
CA ASP A 108 -7.84 3.16 -17.78
C ASP A 108 -6.96 1.91 -17.95
N LEU A 109 -7.58 0.72 -17.97
CA LEU A 109 -6.87 -0.54 -18.22
C LEU A 109 -6.20 -0.57 -19.61
N MET A 110 -6.89 -0.07 -20.64
CA MET A 110 -6.33 -0.02 -22.00
C MET A 110 -5.11 0.91 -22.09
N VAL A 111 -5.17 2.07 -21.43
CA VAL A 111 -4.05 3.03 -21.40
C VAL A 111 -2.86 2.46 -20.64
N VAL A 112 -3.08 1.84 -19.48
CA VAL A 112 -2.00 1.20 -18.70
C VAL A 112 -1.35 0.04 -19.47
N ALA A 113 -2.16 -0.78 -20.16
CA ALA A 113 -1.64 -1.86 -21.01
C ALA A 113 -0.76 -1.32 -22.16
N LEU A 114 -1.19 -0.25 -22.82
CA LEU A 114 -0.41 0.39 -23.89
C LEU A 114 0.91 0.97 -23.36
N ILE A 115 0.88 1.64 -22.21
CA ILE A 115 2.09 2.19 -21.57
C ILE A 115 3.06 1.06 -21.21
N ASN A 116 2.57 -0.03 -20.60
CA ASN A 116 3.40 -1.17 -20.23
C ASN A 116 3.96 -1.94 -21.44
N MET A 117 3.21 -1.99 -22.55
CA MET A 117 3.72 -2.54 -23.81
C MET A 117 4.93 -1.74 -24.31
N VAL A 118 4.84 -0.40 -24.29
CA VAL A 118 5.95 0.48 -24.69
C VAL A 118 7.14 0.33 -23.72
N LEU A 119 6.89 0.34 -22.40
CA LEU A 119 7.95 0.16 -21.39
C LEU A 119 8.67 -1.19 -21.54
N SER A 120 7.94 -2.25 -21.92
CA SER A 120 8.52 -3.58 -22.16
C SER A 120 9.50 -3.58 -23.35
N ILE A 121 9.19 -2.85 -24.43
CA ILE A 121 10.08 -2.75 -25.60
C ILE A 121 11.40 -2.05 -25.22
N PHE A 122 11.34 -1.05 -24.35
CA PHE A 122 12.51 -0.32 -23.87
C PHE A 122 13.15 -0.94 -22.61
N CYS A 123 12.70 -2.13 -22.17
CA CYS A 123 13.18 -2.80 -20.95
C CYS A 123 13.10 -1.93 -19.67
N LEU A 124 12.13 -1.01 -19.61
CA LEU A 124 11.86 -0.22 -18.40
C LEU A 124 10.91 -0.96 -17.45
N PRO A 125 10.99 -0.68 -16.13
CA PRO A 125 10.06 -1.25 -15.17
C PRO A 125 8.61 -0.86 -15.49
N TRP A 126 7.70 -1.81 -15.30
CA TRP A 126 6.29 -1.63 -15.57
C TRP A 126 5.62 -0.71 -14.55
N VAL A 127 4.61 0.03 -14.99
CA VAL A 127 3.80 0.92 -14.16
C VAL A 127 2.49 0.23 -13.81
N HIS A 128 2.10 0.29 -12.54
CA HIS A 128 0.85 -0.26 -12.04
C HIS A 128 0.11 0.78 -11.19
N ALA A 129 -1.16 0.50 -10.89
CA ALA A 129 -1.99 1.38 -10.07
C ALA A 129 -1.44 1.48 -8.63
N ALA A 130 -1.26 2.72 -8.15
CA ALA A 130 -0.74 2.98 -6.81
C ALA A 130 -1.89 3.13 -5.79
N LEU A 131 -2.21 2.04 -5.08
CA LEU A 131 -3.33 1.95 -4.14
C LEU A 131 -3.35 3.02 -3.02
N PRO A 132 -2.26 3.38 -2.33
CA PRO A 132 -2.30 4.46 -1.35
C PRO A 132 -2.27 5.84 -2.00
N HIS A 133 -1.56 6.00 -3.12
CA HIS A 133 -1.34 7.31 -3.74
C HIS A 133 -2.59 7.88 -4.40
N SER A 134 -3.35 7.07 -5.14
CA SER A 134 -4.57 7.50 -5.83
C SER A 134 -5.66 8.09 -4.91
N PRO A 135 -6.06 7.44 -3.80
CA PRO A 135 -7.02 8.04 -2.87
C PRO A 135 -6.43 9.22 -2.10
N LEU A 136 -5.13 9.24 -1.82
CA LEU A 136 -4.48 10.40 -1.18
C LEU A 136 -4.51 11.63 -2.08
N HIS A 137 -4.28 11.46 -3.38
CA HIS A 137 -4.37 12.54 -4.36
C HIS A 137 -5.79 13.15 -4.38
N ILE A 138 -6.81 12.31 -4.32
CA ILE A 138 -8.21 12.75 -4.26
C ILE A 138 -8.52 13.46 -2.95
N ARG A 139 -8.04 12.92 -1.82
CA ARG A 139 -8.21 13.56 -0.50
C ARG A 139 -7.53 14.93 -0.44
N ALA A 140 -6.36 15.09 -1.06
CA ALA A 140 -5.67 16.38 -1.14
C ALA A 140 -6.44 17.42 -1.99
N LEU A 141 -7.29 16.96 -2.91
CA LEU A 141 -8.15 17.79 -3.75
C LEU A 141 -9.60 17.92 -3.22
N ALA A 142 -9.91 17.20 -2.14
CA ALA A 142 -11.21 17.18 -1.51
C ALA A 142 -11.34 18.35 -0.53
N ASP A 143 -12.45 19.07 -0.62
CA ASP A 143 -12.82 20.00 0.44
C ASP A 143 -13.68 19.23 1.44
N ILE A 144 -13.13 19.10 2.64
CA ILE A 144 -13.68 18.34 3.76
C ILE A 144 -14.42 19.32 4.65
N GLU A 145 -15.67 19.01 4.98
CA GLU A 145 -16.45 19.76 5.95
C GLU A 145 -16.64 18.91 7.20
N GLU A 146 -16.28 19.49 8.34
CA GLU A 146 -16.54 18.91 9.65
C GLU A 146 -18.02 19.11 9.97
N ARG A 147 -18.80 18.03 9.85
CA ARG A 147 -20.16 18.03 10.34
C ARG A 147 -20.15 17.53 11.77
N ILE A 148 -20.59 18.41 12.67
CA ILE A 148 -20.91 18.04 14.04
C ILE A 148 -22.27 17.34 13.96
N ASP A 149 -22.27 16.01 13.87
CA ASP A 149 -23.50 15.24 13.96
C ASP A 149 -23.95 15.27 15.43
N MET A 150 -24.71 16.31 15.78
CA MET A 150 -25.49 16.32 17.02
C MET A 150 -26.56 15.25 16.87
N GLY A 151 -26.33 14.08 17.45
CA GLY A 151 -27.28 12.99 17.50
C GLY A 151 -28.59 13.47 18.12
N GLN A 152 -29.54 13.86 17.28
CA GLN A 152 -30.84 14.33 17.72
C GLN A 152 -31.71 13.12 18.05
N HIS A 153 -31.56 12.60 19.27
CA HIS A 153 -32.62 11.88 19.94
C HIS A 153 -32.99 12.60 21.22
N ILE A 154 -34.09 13.35 21.12
CA ILE A 154 -34.93 13.82 22.20
C ILE A 154 -35.27 12.62 23.09
N ARG A 155 -34.71 12.56 24.30
CA ARG A 155 -35.46 12.29 25.54
C ARG A 155 -34.81 13.06 26.69
N GLN A 156 -35.56 14.00 27.22
CA GLN A 156 -35.39 14.50 28.58
C GLN A 156 -35.29 13.31 29.53
N THR A 157 -34.14 13.13 30.16
CA THR A 157 -33.96 12.91 31.60
C THR A 157 -32.49 12.64 31.83
N SER A 158 -31.84 13.56 32.53
CA SER A 158 -30.72 13.36 33.45
C SER A 158 -29.55 12.45 33.03
N THR A 159 -28.35 13.05 33.09
CA THR A 159 -27.02 12.45 33.29
C THR A 159 -26.27 11.85 32.09
N LEU A 160 -25.18 12.57 31.74
CA LEU A 160 -23.86 12.09 31.32
C LEU A 160 -23.78 11.11 30.13
N SER A 161 -23.52 11.67 28.94
CA SER A 161 -22.37 11.35 28.07
C SER A 161 -22.75 11.70 26.62
N GLN A 162 -22.62 12.98 26.26
CA GLN A 162 -22.82 13.44 24.89
C GLN A 162 -21.55 13.10 24.08
N SER A 163 -21.56 11.97 23.38
CA SER A 163 -20.48 11.64 22.45
C SER A 163 -20.69 12.46 21.16
N ILE A 164 -19.95 13.55 21.03
CA ILE A 164 -19.85 14.34 19.81
C ILE A 164 -19.02 13.54 18.82
N TYR A 165 -19.64 13.02 17.76
CA TYR A 165 -18.91 12.39 16.66
C TYR A 165 -18.64 13.47 15.60
N LEU A 166 -17.35 13.77 15.40
CA LEU A 166 -16.90 14.64 14.32
C LEU A 166 -16.88 13.82 13.02
N SER A 167 -17.92 13.96 12.20
CA SER A 167 -17.99 13.30 10.91
C SER A 167 -17.35 14.19 9.86
N CYS A 168 -16.13 13.86 9.44
CA CYS A 168 -15.49 14.49 8.28
C CYS A 168 -16.14 13.96 7.00
N SER A 169 -17.01 14.76 6.38
CA SER A 169 -17.66 14.40 5.13
C SER A 169 -17.00 15.15 3.96
N ILE A 170 -16.66 14.43 2.88
CA ILE A 170 -16.16 15.04 1.66
C ILE A 170 -17.34 15.74 0.96
N VAL A 171 -17.30 17.06 0.88
CA VAL A 171 -18.39 17.85 0.26
C VAL A 171 -18.27 17.82 -1.25
N ARG A 172 -17.06 18.09 -1.73
CA ARG A 172 -16.75 18.19 -3.16
C ARG A 172 -15.26 17.95 -3.40
N VAL A 173 -14.93 17.27 -4.49
CA VAL A 173 -13.56 17.07 -4.96
C VAL A 173 -13.30 17.94 -6.19
N ARG A 174 -12.17 18.65 -6.22
CA ARG A 174 -11.70 19.36 -7.41
C ARG A 174 -11.02 18.38 -8.36
N GLU A 175 -11.70 18.00 -9.44
CA GLU A 175 -11.12 17.11 -10.46
C GLU A 175 -10.23 17.89 -11.45
N THR A 176 -8.92 17.87 -11.23
CA THR A 176 -7.93 18.56 -12.07
C THR A 176 -7.03 17.56 -12.82
N ARG A 177 -6.70 17.87 -14.09
CA ARG A 177 -5.70 17.10 -14.88
C ARG A 177 -4.29 17.66 -14.73
N LEU A 178 -4.18 18.94 -14.38
CA LEU A 178 -2.90 19.65 -14.28
C LEU A 178 -2.04 19.15 -13.13
N THR A 179 -2.64 18.77 -11.99
CA THR A 179 -1.90 18.29 -10.82
C THR A 179 -1.10 17.04 -11.17
N THR A 180 -1.72 16.08 -11.88
CA THR A 180 -1.05 14.87 -12.34
C THR A 180 0.07 15.18 -13.33
N ILE A 181 -0.16 16.05 -14.31
CA ILE A 181 0.88 16.42 -15.30
C ILE A 181 2.06 17.11 -14.61
N ILE A 182 1.79 18.07 -13.73
CA ILE A 182 2.81 18.80 -12.97
C ILE A 182 3.59 17.84 -12.07
N SER A 183 2.93 16.90 -11.39
CA SER A 183 3.60 15.88 -10.58
C SER A 183 4.56 15.01 -11.42
N HIS A 184 4.16 14.57 -12.62
CA HIS A 184 5.03 13.79 -13.50
C HIS A 184 6.22 14.60 -14.03
N ILE A 185 6.01 15.88 -14.35
CA ILE A 185 7.10 16.80 -14.71
C ILE A 185 8.08 16.96 -13.54
N PHE A 186 7.58 17.13 -12.31
CA PHE A 186 8.43 17.21 -11.12
C PHE A 186 9.15 15.89 -10.81
N ILE A 187 8.53 14.73 -11.06
CA ILE A 187 9.20 13.43 -10.95
C ILE A 187 10.35 13.36 -11.97
N GLY A 188 10.14 13.77 -13.22
CA GLY A 188 11.20 13.86 -14.23
C GLY A 188 12.32 14.84 -13.84
N LEU A 189 11.96 16.03 -13.37
CA LEU A 189 12.91 17.04 -12.89
C LEU A 189 13.68 16.57 -11.65
N SER A 190 13.05 15.75 -10.80
CA SER A 190 13.68 15.21 -9.60
C SER A 190 14.92 14.39 -9.93
N LEU A 191 14.98 13.73 -11.09
CA LEU A 191 16.15 12.98 -11.55
C LEU A 191 17.39 13.88 -11.71
N LEU A 192 17.21 15.11 -12.17
CA LEU A 192 18.28 16.12 -12.26
C LEU A 192 18.68 16.67 -10.88
N MET A 193 17.74 16.65 -9.93
CA MET A 193 17.91 17.12 -8.55
C MET A 193 18.41 16.05 -7.56
N ILE A 194 18.57 14.79 -7.98
CA ILE A 194 19.13 13.70 -7.16
C ILE A 194 20.46 14.08 -6.47
N PRO A 195 21.46 14.69 -7.14
CA PRO A 195 22.79 14.78 -6.56
C PRO A 195 22.96 15.79 -5.41
N ILE A 196 22.15 16.86 -5.32
CA ILE A 196 22.52 18.03 -4.50
C ILE A 196 21.41 18.48 -3.53
N PRO A 197 20.11 18.58 -3.90
CA PRO A 197 19.05 18.87 -2.92
C PRO A 197 18.34 17.65 -2.31
N LEU A 198 18.10 16.57 -3.06
CA LEU A 198 17.29 15.45 -2.56
C LEU A 198 17.98 14.62 -1.46
N CYS A 199 19.32 14.60 -1.44
CA CYS A 199 20.09 13.89 -0.41
C CYS A 199 19.95 14.49 1.00
N TYR A 200 19.49 15.74 1.13
CA TYR A 200 19.28 16.37 2.44
C TYR A 200 18.03 15.85 3.17
N ILE A 201 17.10 15.22 2.45
CA ILE A 201 15.87 14.68 3.04
C ILE A 201 16.23 13.36 3.71
N PRO A 202 16.18 13.25 5.06
CA PRO A 202 16.55 12.02 5.73
C PRO A 202 15.51 10.94 5.42
N PRO A 203 15.92 9.69 5.15
CA PRO A 203 14.99 8.59 4.86
C PRO A 203 14.01 8.32 6.01
N ALA A 204 14.38 8.68 7.25
CA ALA A 204 13.51 8.60 8.41
C ALA A 204 12.21 9.41 8.27
N VAL A 205 12.25 10.58 7.59
CA VAL A 205 11.07 11.42 7.36
C VAL A 205 10.11 10.73 6.39
N LEU A 206 10.64 10.10 5.33
CA LEU A 206 9.86 9.33 4.38
C LEU A 206 9.20 8.12 5.04
N MET A 207 9.93 7.42 5.93
CA MET A 207 9.35 6.34 6.75
C MET A 207 8.20 6.82 7.63
N GLY A 208 8.33 8.00 8.24
CA GLY A 208 7.24 8.64 9.01
C GLY A 208 6.02 8.92 8.14
N LEU A 209 6.22 9.41 6.91
CA LEU A 209 5.14 9.62 5.95
C LEU A 209 4.45 8.29 5.57
N PHE A 210 5.21 7.21 5.32
CA PHE A 210 4.63 5.90 5.04
C PHE A 210 3.79 5.36 6.20
N VAL A 211 4.26 5.51 7.45
CA VAL A 211 3.48 5.13 8.64
C VAL A 211 2.21 5.95 8.75
N TYR A 212 2.27 7.27 8.53
CA TYR A 212 1.08 8.13 8.52
C TYR A 212 0.06 7.70 7.45
N MET A 213 0.53 7.40 6.23
CA MET A 213 -0.34 6.90 5.16
C MET A 213 -0.95 5.53 5.50
N ALA A 214 -0.18 4.63 6.10
CA ALA A 214 -0.69 3.32 6.53
C ALA A 214 -1.77 3.46 7.61
N VAL A 215 -1.54 4.27 8.64
CA VAL A 215 -2.48 4.49 9.74
C VAL A 215 -3.77 5.15 9.25
N THR A 216 -3.66 6.21 8.44
CA THR A 216 -4.84 6.90 7.88
C THR A 216 -5.65 6.04 6.90
N ALA A 217 -5.00 5.11 6.18
CA ALA A 217 -5.70 4.13 5.35
C ALA A 217 -6.53 3.14 6.20
N VAL A 218 -5.97 2.66 7.31
CA VAL A 218 -6.65 1.73 8.23
C VAL A 218 -7.88 2.38 8.87
N TYR A 219 -7.77 3.60 9.40
CA TYR A 219 -8.90 4.29 10.04
C TYR A 219 -10.08 4.54 9.09
N SER A 220 -9.83 4.69 7.80
CA SER A 220 -10.88 4.92 6.80
C SER A 220 -11.54 3.65 6.25
N ASN A 221 -11.16 2.48 6.76
CA ASN A 221 -11.68 1.21 6.28
C ASN A 221 -12.85 0.72 7.14
N GLN A 222 -13.97 0.39 6.49
CA GLN A 222 -15.16 -0.17 7.15
C GLN A 222 -14.88 -1.48 7.91
N LEU A 223 -13.91 -2.29 7.46
CA LEU A 223 -13.50 -3.49 8.19
C LEU A 223 -12.90 -3.12 9.55
N PHE A 224 -12.07 -2.08 9.61
CA PHE A 224 -11.45 -1.63 10.84
C PHE A 224 -12.47 -1.03 11.81
N GLU A 225 -13.45 -0.27 11.30
CA GLU A 225 -14.58 0.21 12.11
C GLU A 225 -15.34 -0.96 12.76
N ARG A 226 -15.60 -2.03 12.00
CA ARG A 226 -16.27 -3.25 12.53
C ARG A 226 -15.40 -4.05 13.48
N LEU A 227 -14.08 -4.02 13.28
CA LEU A 227 -13.14 -4.63 14.22
C LEU A 227 -13.17 -3.88 15.56
N LEU A 228 -13.25 -2.54 15.54
CA LEU A 228 -13.33 -1.72 16.73
C LEU A 228 -14.59 -2.01 17.56
N LEU A 229 -15.72 -2.37 16.91
CA LEU A 229 -16.96 -2.77 17.58
C LEU A 229 -16.81 -4.02 18.47
N PHE A 230 -15.78 -4.86 18.28
CA PHE A 230 -15.49 -5.95 19.21
C PHE A 230 -14.95 -5.46 20.56
N ILE A 231 -14.28 -4.31 20.58
CA ILE A 231 -13.67 -3.72 21.77
C ILE A 231 -14.64 -2.75 22.44
N THR A 232 -15.49 -2.08 21.66
CA THR A 232 -16.47 -1.11 22.17
C THR A 232 -17.60 -1.79 22.94
N GLU A 233 -18.02 -1.20 24.07
CA GLU A 233 -19.19 -1.64 24.82
C GLU A 233 -20.49 -1.42 24.01
N GLN A 234 -21.45 -2.34 24.14
CA GLN A 234 -22.71 -2.31 23.38
C GLN A 234 -23.54 -1.02 23.59
N SER A 235 -23.41 -0.40 24.78
CA SER A 235 -24.08 0.86 25.13
C SER A 235 -23.53 2.07 24.37
N ALA A 236 -22.30 1.99 23.86
CA ALA A 236 -21.58 3.08 23.20
C ALA A 236 -21.51 2.92 21.67
N TYR A 237 -22.34 2.06 21.08
CA TYR A 237 -22.33 1.84 19.64
C TYR A 237 -22.80 3.09 18.88
N PRO A 238 -22.02 3.58 17.90
CA PRO A 238 -22.44 4.72 17.10
C PRO A 238 -23.67 4.35 16.27
N PRO A 239 -24.64 5.26 16.07
CA PRO A 239 -25.86 4.99 15.32
C PRO A 239 -25.58 4.94 13.80
N SER A 240 -24.91 3.89 13.33
CA SER A 240 -24.67 3.64 11.91
C SER A 240 -25.80 2.83 11.26
N HIS A 241 -25.98 3.00 9.95
CA HIS A 241 -27.06 2.36 9.18
C HIS A 241 -27.07 0.82 9.30
N TYR A 242 -25.88 0.21 9.33
CA TYR A 242 -25.73 -1.26 9.35
C TYR A 242 -26.06 -1.86 10.73
N ILE A 243 -25.72 -1.16 11.82
CA ILE A 243 -25.98 -1.61 13.21
C ILE A 243 -27.48 -1.67 13.50
N ARG A 244 -28.28 -0.80 12.86
CA ARG A 244 -29.74 -0.77 13.05
C ARG A 244 -30.49 -1.87 12.30
N ARG A 245 -29.91 -2.42 11.23
CA ARG A 245 -30.60 -3.37 10.33
C ARG A 245 -30.28 -4.84 10.60
N VAL A 246 -29.09 -5.14 11.12
CA VAL A 246 -28.57 -6.52 11.20
C VAL A 246 -28.32 -6.91 12.65
N PRO A 247 -28.70 -8.13 13.09
CA PRO A 247 -28.38 -8.60 14.44
C PRO A 247 -26.87 -8.69 14.66
N GLN A 248 -26.41 -8.25 15.84
CA GLN A 248 -24.99 -8.10 16.17
C GLN A 248 -24.17 -9.39 16.00
N ARG A 249 -24.75 -10.56 16.34
CA ARG A 249 -24.06 -11.85 16.20
C ARG A 249 -23.64 -12.14 14.75
N LYS A 250 -24.49 -11.78 13.78
CA LYS A 250 -24.19 -11.95 12.35
C LYS A 250 -23.12 -10.97 11.88
N LEU A 251 -23.13 -9.75 12.42
CA LEU A 251 -22.09 -8.76 12.16
C LEU A 251 -20.71 -9.25 12.64
N HIS A 252 -20.62 -9.76 13.87
CA HIS A 252 -19.37 -10.28 14.41
C HIS A 252 -18.88 -11.54 13.66
N LEU A 253 -19.79 -12.48 13.36
CA LEU A 253 -19.45 -13.66 12.56
C LEU A 253 -18.87 -13.27 11.19
N PHE A 254 -19.51 -12.31 10.52
CA PHE A 254 -19.03 -11.79 9.23
C PHE A 254 -17.63 -11.19 9.35
N THR A 255 -17.39 -10.34 10.35
CA THR A 255 -16.08 -9.70 10.57
C THR A 255 -14.99 -10.73 10.90
N ILE A 256 -15.30 -11.80 11.65
CA ILE A 256 -14.36 -12.89 11.93
C ILE A 256 -13.98 -13.62 10.64
N ILE A 257 -14.96 -13.95 9.79
CA ILE A 257 -14.71 -14.59 8.49
C ILE A 257 -13.80 -13.70 7.64
N GLN A 258 -14.09 -12.40 7.55
CA GLN A 258 -13.24 -11.45 6.82
C GLN A 258 -11.82 -11.36 7.38
N LEU A 259 -11.65 -11.42 8.70
CA LEU A 259 -10.33 -11.40 9.34
C LEU A 259 -9.54 -12.67 9.05
N ILE A 260 -10.20 -13.84 8.99
CA ILE A 260 -9.59 -15.10 8.56
C ILE A 260 -9.15 -14.99 7.10
N GLN A 261 -10.00 -14.47 6.20
CA GLN A 261 -9.64 -14.28 4.79
C GLN A 261 -8.46 -13.33 4.61
N LEU A 262 -8.43 -12.23 5.37
CA LEU A 262 -7.31 -11.29 5.39
C LEU A 262 -6.03 -11.96 5.90
N LEU A 263 -6.10 -12.75 6.97
CA LEU A 263 -4.96 -13.47 7.53
C LEU A 263 -4.38 -14.46 6.52
N VAL A 264 -5.24 -15.22 5.84
CA VAL A 264 -4.84 -16.12 4.74
C VAL A 264 -4.12 -15.32 3.66
N LEU A 265 -4.71 -14.23 3.18
CA LEU A 265 -4.10 -13.39 2.15
C LEU A 265 -2.73 -12.82 2.58
N CYS A 266 -2.61 -12.35 3.83
CA CYS A 266 -1.36 -11.87 4.40
C CYS A 266 -0.30 -12.97 4.53
N ALA A 267 -0.69 -14.20 4.90
CA ALA A 267 0.26 -15.31 5.04
C ALA A 267 0.92 -15.67 3.70
N PHE A 268 0.15 -15.64 2.60
CA PHE A 268 0.68 -15.86 1.25
C PHE A 268 1.42 -14.63 0.69
N GLY A 269 0.96 -13.41 1.00
CA GLY A 269 1.60 -12.18 0.53
C GLY A 269 2.92 -11.85 1.23
N PHE A 270 3.10 -12.20 2.50
CA PHE A 270 4.36 -12.03 3.24
C PHE A 270 5.26 -13.27 3.20
N ALA A 271 4.95 -14.24 2.34
CA ALA A 271 5.75 -15.44 2.22
C ALA A 271 7.15 -15.09 1.67
N PRO A 272 8.24 -15.65 2.24
CA PRO A 272 9.61 -15.39 1.78
C PRO A 272 9.91 -15.99 0.40
N ASN A 273 9.03 -16.85 -0.12
CA ASN A 273 9.22 -17.56 -1.38
C ASN A 273 8.53 -16.80 -2.52
N PRO A 274 9.26 -16.32 -3.55
CA PRO A 274 8.68 -15.53 -4.65
C PRO A 274 7.66 -16.32 -5.48
N TYR A 275 7.80 -17.65 -5.55
CA TYR A 275 6.83 -18.51 -6.22
C TYR A 275 5.47 -18.54 -5.53
N VAL A 276 5.44 -18.35 -4.21
CA VAL A 276 4.19 -18.32 -3.43
C VAL A 276 3.49 -16.97 -3.63
N GLU A 277 4.26 -15.89 -3.77
CA GLU A 277 3.74 -14.56 -4.08
C GLU A 277 3.03 -14.52 -5.44
N MET A 278 3.49 -15.29 -6.44
CA MET A 278 2.82 -15.40 -7.74
C MET A 278 1.39 -15.98 -7.67
N VAL A 279 1.04 -16.69 -6.59
CA VAL A 279 -0.31 -17.26 -6.38
C VAL A 279 -1.26 -16.23 -5.76
N PHE A 280 -0.73 -15.13 -5.21
CA PHE A 280 -1.50 -14.05 -4.58
C PHE A 280 -2.69 -13.53 -5.41
N PRO A 281 -2.55 -13.24 -6.73
CA PRO A 281 -3.66 -12.71 -7.53
C PRO A 281 -4.81 -13.71 -7.68
N VAL A 282 -4.47 -15.00 -7.82
CA VAL A 282 -5.43 -16.10 -7.92
C VAL A 282 -6.19 -16.27 -6.61
N LEU A 283 -5.48 -16.19 -5.47
CA LEU A 283 -6.12 -16.21 -4.15
C LEU A 283 -7.08 -15.04 -3.98
N LEU A 284 -6.66 -13.84 -4.38
CA LEU A 284 -7.49 -12.63 -4.27
C LEU A 284 -8.81 -12.80 -5.03
N VAL A 285 -8.76 -13.28 -6.29
CA VAL A 285 -9.97 -13.56 -7.08
C VAL A 285 -10.80 -14.68 -6.45
N GLY A 286 -10.17 -15.74 -5.96
CA GLY A 286 -10.85 -16.82 -5.25
C GLY A 286 -11.64 -16.32 -4.03
N GLN A 287 -11.08 -15.39 -3.25
CA GLN A 287 -11.76 -14.78 -2.10
C GLN A 287 -12.97 -13.91 -2.52
N ILE A 288 -12.89 -13.23 -3.66
CA ILE A 288 -14.02 -12.45 -4.19
C ILE A 288 -15.15 -13.38 -4.62
N VAL A 289 -14.84 -14.48 -5.32
CA VAL A 289 -15.84 -15.49 -5.70
C VAL A 289 -16.46 -16.13 -4.46
N PHE A 290 -15.66 -16.49 -3.46
CA PHE A 290 -16.15 -17.03 -2.20
C PHE A 290 -17.15 -16.09 -1.53
N ARG A 291 -16.87 -14.78 -1.52
CA ARG A 291 -17.78 -13.75 -0.99
C ARG A 291 -19.08 -13.65 -1.78
N TYR A 292 -19.02 -13.78 -3.10
CA TYR A 292 -20.22 -13.80 -3.93
C TYR A 292 -21.10 -15.03 -3.64
N VAL A 293 -20.48 -16.17 -3.38
CA VAL A 293 -21.14 -17.46 -3.08
C VAL A 293 -21.66 -17.54 -1.64
N THR A 294 -21.34 -16.59 -0.76
CA THR A 294 -21.94 -16.47 0.59
C THR A 294 -23.06 -15.40 0.69
N PRO A 295 -24.19 -15.47 -0.06
CA PRO A 295 -25.26 -14.49 0.06
C PRO A 295 -26.18 -14.65 1.28
N HIS A 296 -26.07 -15.70 2.09
CA HIS A 296 -27.06 -15.94 3.15
C HIS A 296 -26.46 -16.50 4.45
N THR A 297 -26.01 -15.61 5.34
CA THR A 297 -26.07 -15.85 6.79
C THR A 297 -26.39 -14.58 7.54
#